data_AF-A0AAV6CGX1-F1
#
_entry.id   AF-A0AAV6CGX1-F1
#
_cell.length_a   1.000
_cell.length_b   1.000
_cell.length_c   1.000
_cell.angle_alpha   90.00
_cell.angle_beta   90.00
_cell.angle_gamma   90.00
#
_symmetry.space_group_name_H-M   'P 1'
#
loop_
_entity.id
_entity.type
_entity.pdbx_description
1 polymer ?
#
loop_
_entity_poly.entity_id
_entity_poly.type
_entity_poly.pdbx_seq_one_letter_code
_entity_poly.pdbx_strand_id
1 'polypeptide(L)'
;MNKFSFLDKRHPGSTQCFRVIMLLVIGIFLMLMLATAAGCTNTGRHEQEVSGELQVKRAALGEESRAMTTAIVDSLQHAPKNPATDLAATFAKRDQQLEGLPLKRVDVEPLLNTNAAAWKALLVRFDMQDKLLAENAALEAERARLSKELEEMGRKYEEERNKKIHKRFWGWLVGTFGFVGAIAALCFCPALIPLVGQFIGWIVSKIPSLASMFGVVSKSAFDAVVKGVGATREVLKKKDPEKQKILDVNLAVQTDHNHKRLIEATRQKMEAEIQAAAAKQLAYA
;
A
#
# COMPACT_ATOMS: atom_id res chain seq x y z
N MET A 1 26.45 -31.33 56.03
CA MET A 1 25.05 -31.63 55.69
C MET A 1 24.20 -30.44 56.11
N ASN A 2 23.67 -29.66 55.16
CA ASN A 2 22.48 -28.83 55.38
C ASN A 2 21.84 -28.48 54.04
N LYS A 3 20.57 -28.83 53.92
CA LYS A 3 19.72 -28.77 52.72
C LYS A 3 19.28 -27.32 52.48
N PHE A 4 19.63 -26.75 51.34
CA PHE A 4 18.94 -25.57 50.80
C PHE A 4 17.81 -26.05 49.88
N SER A 5 16.63 -26.17 50.45
CA SER A 5 15.37 -26.51 49.78
C SER A 5 14.44 -25.32 49.90
N PHE A 6 14.69 -24.26 49.12
CA PHE A 6 13.82 -23.09 49.09
C PHE A 6 13.61 -22.67 47.64
N LEU A 7 12.34 -22.56 47.25
CA LEU A 7 11.82 -21.97 46.01
C LEU A 7 11.60 -22.92 44.82
N ASP A 8 10.69 -23.89 44.96
CA ASP A 8 9.82 -24.29 43.83
C ASP A 8 8.35 -24.35 44.30
N LYS A 9 7.75 -23.16 44.43
CA LYS A 9 6.28 -23.01 44.46
C LYS A 9 5.87 -22.24 43.21
N ARG A 10 6.01 -22.89 42.05
CA ARG A 10 5.43 -22.40 40.80
C ARG A 10 3.91 -22.57 40.88
N HIS A 11 3.19 -21.45 41.01
CA HIS A 11 1.74 -21.42 40.93
C HIS A 11 1.27 -22.00 39.58
N PRO A 12 0.48 -23.09 39.56
CA PRO A 12 0.05 -23.75 38.32
C PRO A 12 -0.92 -22.92 37.45
N GLY A 13 -1.30 -21.72 37.89
CA GLY A 13 -2.13 -20.80 37.12
C GLY A 13 -1.37 -19.91 36.13
N SER A 14 -0.03 -19.76 36.23
CA SER A 14 0.70 -18.82 35.36
C SER A 14 0.97 -19.35 33.96
N THR A 15 1.05 -20.67 33.79
CA THR A 15 1.34 -21.33 32.50
C THR A 15 0.15 -21.29 31.54
N GLN A 16 -1.10 -21.25 32.05
CA GLN A 16 -2.27 -21.08 31.20
C GLN A 16 -2.38 -19.68 30.62
N CYS A 17 -2.07 -18.65 31.41
CA CYS A 17 -2.10 -17.27 30.94
C CYS A 17 -1.09 -17.02 29.81
N PHE A 18 0.11 -17.62 29.92
CA PHE A 18 1.16 -17.50 28.91
C PHE A 18 0.77 -18.13 27.56
N ARG A 19 0.08 -19.28 27.58
CA ARG A 19 -0.39 -19.96 26.37
C ARG A 19 -1.46 -19.16 25.62
N VAL A 20 -2.39 -18.54 26.33
CA VAL A 20 -3.46 -17.72 25.73
C VAL A 20 -2.86 -16.47 25.08
N ILE A 21 -1.90 -15.82 25.74
CA ILE A 21 -1.22 -14.64 25.19
C ILE A 21 -0.41 -15.02 23.94
N MET A 22 0.31 -16.15 23.95
CA MET A 22 1.10 -16.58 22.80
C MET A 22 0.21 -16.88 21.58
N LEU A 23 -0.94 -17.54 21.78
CA LEU A 23 -1.89 -17.82 20.69
C LEU A 23 -2.51 -16.54 20.12
N LEU A 24 -2.82 -15.54 20.95
CA LEU A 24 -3.29 -14.23 20.48
C LEU A 24 -2.24 -13.50 19.64
N VAL A 25 -0.97 -13.53 20.07
CA VAL A 25 0.13 -12.89 19.32
C VAL A 25 0.32 -13.57 17.96
N ILE A 26 0.31 -14.92 17.92
CA ILE A 26 0.40 -15.67 16.67
C ILE A 26 -0.80 -15.38 15.75
N GLY A 27 -2.02 -15.32 16.31
CA GLY A 27 -3.23 -15.00 15.56
C GLY A 27 -3.21 -13.60 14.95
N ILE A 28 -2.76 -12.59 15.70
CA ILE A 28 -2.60 -11.23 15.20
C ILE A 28 -1.54 -11.17 14.10
N PHE A 29 -0.44 -11.90 14.24
CA PHE A 29 0.62 -11.95 13.23
C PHE A 29 0.14 -12.60 11.92
N LEU A 30 -0.63 -13.69 12.01
CA LEU A 30 -1.24 -14.36 10.85
C LEU A 30 -2.26 -13.47 10.13
N MET A 31 -3.12 -12.76 10.88
CA MET A 31 -4.06 -11.79 10.30
C MET A 31 -3.33 -10.64 9.59
N LEU A 32 -2.23 -10.15 10.16
CA LEU A 32 -1.43 -9.09 9.54
C LEU A 32 -0.79 -9.55 8.22
N MET A 33 -0.27 -10.78 8.18
CA MET A 33 0.27 -11.40 6.97
C MET A 33 -0.79 -11.54 5.87
N LEU A 34 -1.98 -12.06 6.21
CA LEU A 34 -3.09 -12.23 5.27
C LEU A 34 -3.58 -10.88 4.70
N ALA A 35 -3.67 -9.84 5.54
CA ALA A 35 -4.06 -8.50 5.09
C ALA A 35 -3.05 -7.87 4.12
N THR A 36 -1.75 -8.21 4.25
CA THR A 36 -0.72 -7.73 3.31
C THR A 36 -0.67 -8.50 1.99
N ALA A 37 -1.27 -9.69 1.91
CA ALA A 37 -1.27 -10.53 0.70
C ALA A 37 -2.39 -10.17 -0.29
N ALA A 38 -3.45 -9.48 0.14
CA ALA A 38 -4.65 -9.23 -0.69
C ALA A 38 -4.56 -8.00 -1.63
N GLY A 39 -3.41 -7.32 -1.70
CA GLY A 39 -3.30 -5.98 -2.31
C GLY A 39 -3.07 -5.89 -3.83
N CYS A 40 -2.88 -7.00 -4.56
CA CYS A 40 -2.47 -6.96 -5.96
C CYS A 40 -3.40 -7.83 -6.83
N THR A 41 -4.47 -7.29 -7.41
CA THR A 41 -5.37 -8.11 -8.26
C THR A 41 -5.83 -7.46 -9.55
N ASN A 42 -5.96 -6.14 -9.65
CA ASN A 42 -6.68 -5.56 -10.79
C ASN A 42 -5.83 -5.32 -12.06
N THR A 43 -4.58 -4.88 -11.89
CA THR A 43 -3.68 -4.56 -13.01
C THR A 43 -3.14 -5.80 -13.73
N GLY A 44 -2.92 -6.89 -12.98
CA GLY A 44 -2.47 -8.16 -13.56
C GLY A 44 -3.51 -8.80 -14.48
N ARG A 45 -4.80 -8.52 -14.28
CA ARG A 45 -5.87 -9.06 -15.12
C ARG A 45 -5.84 -8.48 -16.53
N HIS A 46 -5.61 -7.17 -16.66
CA HIS A 46 -5.58 -6.53 -17.97
C HIS A 46 -4.34 -6.93 -18.78
N GLU A 47 -3.18 -7.06 -18.14
CA GLU A 47 -1.98 -7.60 -18.80
C GLU A 47 -2.20 -9.04 -19.28
N GLN A 48 -2.87 -9.87 -18.47
CA GLN A 48 -3.24 -11.23 -18.86
C GLN A 48 -4.20 -11.26 -20.06
N GLU A 49 -5.17 -10.36 -20.12
CA GLU A 49 -6.11 -10.23 -21.24
C GLU A 49 -5.35 -9.86 -22.53
N VAL A 50 -4.51 -8.81 -22.50
CA VAL A 50 -3.69 -8.39 -23.66
C VAL A 50 -2.72 -9.50 -24.08
N SER A 51 -2.10 -10.20 -23.12
CA SER A 51 -1.21 -11.32 -23.43
C SER A 51 -1.94 -12.50 -24.04
N GLY A 52 -3.18 -12.78 -23.61
CA GLY A 52 -4.03 -13.83 -24.17
C GLY A 52 -4.43 -13.50 -25.61
N GLU A 53 -4.84 -12.26 -25.87
CA GLU A 53 -5.16 -11.81 -27.22
C GLU A 53 -3.95 -11.89 -28.16
N LEU A 54 -2.78 -11.40 -27.71
CA LEU A 54 -1.53 -11.49 -28.46
C LEU A 54 -1.16 -12.94 -28.81
N GLN A 55 -1.39 -13.88 -27.88
CA GLN A 55 -1.13 -15.30 -28.13
C GLN A 55 -2.03 -15.86 -29.24
N VAL A 56 -3.32 -15.52 -29.23
CA VAL A 56 -4.27 -15.95 -30.27
C VAL A 56 -3.89 -15.37 -31.63
N LYS A 57 -3.55 -14.09 -31.68
CA LYS A 57 -3.16 -13.40 -32.93
C LYS A 57 -1.85 -13.93 -33.49
N ARG A 58 -0.86 -14.23 -32.64
CA ARG A 58 0.40 -14.89 -33.04
C ARG A 58 0.17 -16.31 -33.56
N ALA A 59 -0.75 -17.07 -32.96
CA ALA A 59 -1.11 -18.39 -33.46
C ALA A 59 -1.74 -18.30 -34.86
N ALA A 60 -2.64 -17.34 -35.09
CA ALA A 60 -3.23 -17.10 -36.40
C ALA A 60 -2.19 -16.69 -37.46
N LEU A 61 -1.27 -15.78 -37.10
CA LEU A 61 -0.16 -15.39 -37.97
C LEU A 61 0.76 -16.57 -38.29
N GLY A 62 1.05 -17.43 -37.30
CA GLY A 62 1.84 -18.64 -37.49
C GLY A 62 1.19 -19.63 -38.45
N GLU A 63 -0.13 -19.81 -38.39
CA GLU A 63 -0.87 -20.64 -39.35
C GLU A 63 -0.78 -20.09 -40.78
N GLU A 64 -0.87 -18.78 -40.96
CA GLU A 64 -0.71 -18.15 -42.28
C GLU A 64 0.74 -18.23 -42.79
N SER A 65 1.75 -18.14 -41.91
CA SER A 65 3.16 -18.38 -42.26
C SER A 65 3.36 -19.80 -42.80
N ARG A 66 2.90 -20.82 -42.05
CA ARG A 66 2.96 -22.23 -42.47
C ARG A 66 2.26 -22.46 -43.81
N ALA A 67 1.13 -21.79 -44.03
CA ALA A 67 0.37 -21.88 -45.27
C ALA A 67 1.17 -21.33 -46.45
N MET A 68 1.87 -20.21 -46.25
CA MET A 68 2.76 -19.61 -47.24
C MET A 68 3.97 -20.48 -47.53
N THR A 69 4.65 -20.97 -46.49
CA THR A 69 5.83 -21.83 -46.63
C THR A 69 5.49 -23.11 -47.41
N THR A 70 4.33 -23.70 -47.13
CA THR A 70 3.81 -24.84 -47.90
C THR A 70 3.52 -24.46 -49.35
N ALA A 71 2.89 -23.31 -49.59
CA ALA A 71 2.65 -22.80 -50.93
C ALA A 71 3.95 -22.58 -51.72
N ILE A 72 5.01 -22.10 -51.07
CA ILE A 72 6.34 -21.94 -51.66
C ILE A 72 6.91 -23.30 -52.05
N VAL A 73 6.87 -24.28 -51.14
CA VAL A 73 7.33 -25.65 -51.42
C VAL A 73 6.58 -26.23 -52.63
N ASP A 74 5.27 -26.05 -52.68
CA ASP A 74 4.44 -26.54 -53.78
C ASP A 74 4.72 -25.83 -55.10
N SER A 75 4.88 -24.51 -55.06
CA SER A 75 5.24 -23.71 -56.24
C SER A 75 6.59 -24.15 -56.81
N LEU A 76 7.56 -24.40 -55.93
CA LEU A 76 8.89 -24.87 -56.33
C LEU A 76 8.87 -26.29 -56.87
N GLN A 77 7.93 -27.14 -56.46
CA GLN A 77 7.76 -28.48 -57.05
C GLN A 77 7.23 -28.43 -58.49
N HIS A 78 6.48 -27.39 -58.85
CA HIS A 78 5.99 -27.17 -60.20
C HIS A 78 6.99 -26.38 -61.08
N ALA A 79 8.01 -25.77 -60.48
CA ALA A 79 9.02 -25.00 -61.19
C ALA A 79 9.97 -25.89 -62.01
N PRO A 80 10.60 -25.36 -63.09
CA PRO A 80 11.61 -26.09 -63.84
C PRO A 80 12.79 -26.50 -62.95
N LYS A 81 13.17 -27.78 -62.99
CA LYS A 81 14.26 -28.32 -62.16
C LYS A 81 15.62 -27.77 -62.59
N ASN A 82 16.27 -27.06 -61.69
CA ASN A 82 17.64 -26.58 -61.81
C ASN A 82 18.28 -26.50 -60.42
N PRO A 83 19.62 -26.45 -60.30
CA PRO A 83 20.29 -26.47 -58.99
C PRO A 83 19.83 -25.35 -58.03
N ALA A 84 19.43 -24.19 -58.55
CA ALA A 84 18.95 -23.08 -57.72
C ALA A 84 17.55 -23.33 -57.16
N THR A 85 16.63 -23.85 -57.98
CA THR A 85 15.27 -24.22 -57.55
C THR A 85 15.27 -25.42 -56.60
N ASP A 86 16.15 -26.40 -56.81
CA ASP A 86 16.34 -27.53 -55.90
C ASP A 86 16.87 -27.08 -54.53
N LEU A 87 17.82 -26.13 -54.53
CA LEU A 87 18.31 -25.52 -53.30
C LEU A 87 17.21 -24.72 -52.57
N ALA A 88 16.46 -23.89 -53.30
CA ALA A 88 15.33 -23.15 -52.74
C ALA A 88 14.25 -24.08 -52.18
N ALA A 89 13.93 -25.17 -52.88
CA ALA A 89 12.98 -26.18 -52.43
C ALA A 89 13.48 -26.90 -51.17
N THR A 90 14.79 -27.14 -51.08
CA THR A 90 15.41 -27.72 -49.89
C THR A 90 15.29 -26.77 -48.70
N PHE A 91 15.59 -25.47 -48.86
CA PHE A 91 15.40 -24.49 -47.79
C PHE A 91 13.94 -24.37 -47.36
N ALA A 92 13.00 -24.25 -48.31
CA ALA A 92 11.57 -24.15 -48.00
C ALA A 92 11.03 -25.41 -47.29
N LYS A 93 11.50 -26.61 -47.66
CA LYS A 93 11.16 -27.85 -46.96
C LYS A 93 11.73 -27.90 -45.54
N ARG A 94 12.96 -27.41 -45.33
CA ARG A 94 13.56 -27.32 -43.99
C ARG A 94 12.81 -26.33 -43.11
N ASP A 95 12.40 -25.21 -43.68
CA ASP A 95 11.59 -24.21 -43.00
C ASP A 95 10.21 -24.79 -42.62
N GLN A 96 9.55 -25.47 -43.57
CA GLN A 96 8.30 -26.20 -43.31
C GLN A 96 8.45 -27.28 -42.21
N GLN A 97 9.61 -27.94 -42.11
CA GLN A 97 9.87 -28.90 -41.03
C GLN A 97 9.99 -28.22 -39.65
N LEU A 98 10.46 -26.97 -39.60
CA LEU A 98 10.56 -26.19 -38.36
C LEU A 98 9.21 -25.60 -37.97
N GLU A 99 8.50 -25.00 -38.92
CA GLU A 99 7.22 -24.34 -38.67
C GLU A 99 6.08 -25.35 -38.45
N GLY A 100 6.09 -26.48 -39.18
CA GLY A 100 5.02 -27.47 -39.25
C GLY A 100 4.13 -27.31 -40.47
N LEU A 101 3.11 -28.17 -40.60
CA LEU A 101 2.13 -28.11 -41.68
C LEU A 101 0.95 -27.19 -41.29
N PRO A 102 0.41 -26.42 -42.24
CA PRO A 102 -0.75 -25.55 -41.99
C PRO A 102 -2.04 -26.36 -41.87
N LEU A 103 -2.99 -25.84 -41.10
CA LEU A 103 -4.35 -26.37 -41.07
C LEU A 103 -5.09 -26.12 -42.39
N LYS A 104 -4.81 -24.98 -43.05
CA LYS A 104 -5.42 -24.57 -44.33
C LYS A 104 -4.34 -24.23 -45.36
N ARG A 105 -4.03 -25.20 -46.21
CA ARG A 105 -3.07 -25.05 -47.31
C ARG A 105 -3.59 -24.06 -48.36
N VAL A 106 -2.68 -23.31 -48.98
CA VAL A 106 -2.97 -22.52 -50.17
C VAL A 106 -2.85 -23.45 -51.38
N ASP A 107 -3.90 -23.50 -52.19
CA ASP A 107 -3.87 -24.30 -53.42
C ASP A 107 -3.10 -23.54 -54.52
N VAL A 108 -1.96 -24.08 -54.91
CA VAL A 108 -1.02 -23.44 -55.84
C VAL A 108 -1.34 -23.76 -57.29
N GLU A 109 -1.93 -24.90 -57.57
CA GLU A 109 -2.20 -25.34 -58.94
C GLU A 109 -3.15 -24.35 -59.68
N PRO A 110 -4.26 -23.86 -59.08
CA PRO A 110 -5.07 -22.83 -59.69
C PRO A 110 -4.34 -21.49 -59.88
N LEU A 111 -3.40 -21.14 -58.99
CA LEU A 111 -2.63 -19.90 -59.08
C LEU A 111 -1.68 -19.93 -60.28
N LEU A 112 -1.00 -21.06 -60.50
CA LEU A 112 -0.10 -21.27 -61.64
C LEU A 112 -0.86 -21.29 -62.98
N ASN A 113 -2.10 -21.78 -62.97
CA ASN A 113 -3.01 -21.75 -64.12
C ASN A 113 -3.72 -20.40 -64.32
N THR A 114 -3.21 -19.31 -63.72
CA THR A 114 -3.72 -17.93 -63.83
C THR A 114 -5.20 -17.77 -63.51
N ASN A 115 -5.76 -18.62 -62.64
CA ASN A 115 -7.16 -18.54 -62.24
C ASN A 115 -7.43 -17.26 -61.43
N ALA A 116 -8.23 -16.35 -61.99
CA ALA A 116 -8.53 -15.06 -61.37
C ALA A 116 -9.16 -15.18 -59.97
N ALA A 117 -9.98 -16.21 -59.72
CA ALA A 117 -10.60 -16.41 -58.41
C ALA A 117 -9.55 -16.83 -57.36
N ALA A 118 -8.60 -17.68 -57.73
CA ALA A 118 -7.51 -18.09 -56.84
C ALA A 118 -6.58 -16.91 -56.50
N TRP A 119 -6.23 -16.10 -57.50
CA TRP A 119 -5.45 -14.87 -57.30
C TRP A 119 -6.15 -13.88 -56.37
N LYS A 120 -7.46 -13.67 -56.57
CA LYS A 120 -8.26 -12.82 -55.68
C LYS A 120 -8.27 -13.36 -54.24
N ALA A 121 -8.41 -14.68 -54.06
CA ALA A 121 -8.38 -15.30 -52.74
C ALA A 121 -7.00 -15.14 -52.06
N LEU A 122 -5.91 -15.22 -52.83
CA LEU A 122 -4.55 -14.99 -52.32
C LEU A 122 -4.34 -13.53 -51.88
N LEU A 123 -4.81 -12.56 -52.67
CA LEU A 123 -4.74 -11.14 -52.29
C LEU A 123 -5.50 -10.86 -50.98
N VAL A 124 -6.68 -11.46 -50.80
CA VAL A 124 -7.43 -11.34 -49.53
C VAL A 124 -6.64 -11.90 -48.34
N ARG A 125 -5.83 -12.95 -48.54
CA ARG A 125 -4.95 -13.48 -47.49
C ARG A 125 -3.80 -12.52 -47.18
N PHE A 126 -3.18 -11.89 -48.19
CA PHE A 126 -2.15 -10.87 -47.96
C PHE A 126 -2.71 -9.70 -47.15
N ASP A 127 -3.89 -9.18 -47.51
CA ASP A 127 -4.55 -8.13 -46.73
C ASP A 127 -4.82 -8.56 -45.28
N MET A 128 -5.14 -9.84 -45.06
CA MET A 128 -5.33 -10.39 -43.72
C MET A 128 -4.01 -10.49 -42.94
N GLN A 129 -2.92 -10.90 -43.59
CA GLN A 129 -1.58 -10.95 -43.00
C GLN A 129 -1.11 -9.56 -42.57
N ASP A 130 -1.28 -8.55 -43.43
CA ASP A 130 -0.91 -7.17 -43.13
C ASP A 130 -1.69 -6.63 -41.92
N LYS A 131 -2.99 -6.95 -41.83
CA LYS A 131 -3.82 -6.61 -40.67
C LYS A 131 -3.34 -7.31 -39.40
N LEU A 132 -3.06 -8.60 -39.46
CA LEU A 132 -2.57 -9.36 -38.30
C LEU A 132 -1.19 -8.85 -37.83
N LEU A 133 -0.32 -8.47 -38.75
CA LEU A 133 0.98 -7.87 -38.43
C LEU A 133 0.82 -6.50 -37.75
N ALA A 134 -0.06 -5.64 -38.28
CA ALA A 134 -0.35 -4.34 -37.69
C ALA A 134 -0.98 -4.47 -36.28
N GLU A 135 -1.94 -5.38 -36.10
CA GLU A 135 -2.57 -5.67 -34.81
C GLU A 135 -1.57 -6.23 -33.80
N ASN A 136 -0.69 -7.17 -34.21
CA ASN A 136 0.36 -7.70 -33.34
C ASN A 136 1.33 -6.59 -32.89
N ALA A 137 1.74 -5.71 -33.79
CA ALA A 137 2.61 -4.59 -33.45
C ALA A 137 1.95 -3.61 -32.46
N ALA A 138 0.64 -3.36 -32.62
CA ALA A 138 -0.12 -2.52 -31.70
C ALA A 138 -0.24 -3.15 -30.30
N LEU A 139 -0.56 -4.45 -30.23
CA LEU A 139 -0.66 -5.18 -28.97
C LEU A 139 0.70 -5.29 -28.25
N GLU A 140 1.80 -5.46 -28.99
CA GLU A 140 3.14 -5.44 -28.41
C GLU A 140 3.51 -4.07 -27.83
N ALA A 141 3.17 -2.98 -28.53
CA ALA A 141 3.35 -1.64 -28.02
C ALA A 141 2.51 -1.38 -26.75
N GLU A 142 1.27 -1.87 -26.72
CA GLU A 142 0.39 -1.77 -25.56
C GLU A 142 0.92 -2.57 -24.36
N ARG A 143 1.35 -3.82 -24.58
CA ARG A 143 1.99 -4.63 -23.54
C ARG A 143 3.24 -3.95 -22.98
N ALA A 144 4.08 -3.37 -23.85
CA ALA A 144 5.26 -2.62 -23.41
C ALA A 144 4.90 -1.37 -22.59
N ARG A 145 3.81 -0.68 -22.94
CA ARG A 145 3.29 0.45 -22.16
C ARG A 145 2.82 0.00 -20.78
N LEU A 146 2.01 -1.07 -20.71
CA LEU A 146 1.50 -1.61 -19.44
C LEU A 146 2.63 -2.08 -18.53
N SER A 147 3.65 -2.77 -19.07
CA SER A 147 4.83 -3.18 -18.30
C SER A 147 5.53 -1.99 -17.65
N LYS A 148 5.74 -0.91 -18.41
CA LYS A 148 6.36 0.32 -17.88
C LYS A 148 5.49 0.97 -16.80
N GLU A 149 4.17 0.99 -16.99
CA GLU A 149 3.24 1.54 -16.01
C GLU A 149 3.27 0.73 -14.69
N LEU A 150 3.34 -0.60 -14.79
CA LEU A 150 3.49 -1.50 -13.63
C LEU A 150 4.81 -1.28 -12.90
N GLU A 151 5.92 -1.12 -13.63
CA GLU A 151 7.21 -0.79 -13.05
C GLU A 151 7.18 0.57 -12.34
N GLU A 152 6.57 1.58 -12.95
CA GLU A 152 6.48 2.92 -12.37
C GLU A 152 5.59 2.95 -11.12
N MET A 153 4.45 2.25 -11.15
CA MET A 153 3.60 2.05 -9.98
C MET A 153 4.34 1.27 -8.90
N GLY A 154 5.03 0.18 -9.25
CA GLY A 154 5.86 -0.59 -8.33
C GLY A 154 6.88 0.28 -7.61
N ARG A 155 7.62 1.10 -8.35
CA ARG A 155 8.60 2.04 -7.78
C ARG A 155 7.94 3.05 -6.84
N LYS A 156 6.82 3.67 -7.24
CA LYS A 156 6.07 4.62 -6.39
C LYS A 156 5.58 3.96 -5.09
N TYR A 157 5.04 2.74 -5.18
CA TYR A 157 4.58 1.98 -4.02
C TYR A 157 5.72 1.57 -3.11
N GLU A 158 6.87 1.15 -3.64
CA GLU A 158 8.06 0.83 -2.84
C GLU A 158 8.59 2.06 -2.11
N GLU A 159 8.66 3.21 -2.78
CA GLU A 159 9.07 4.48 -2.15
C GLU A 159 8.12 4.89 -1.02
N GLU A 160 6.80 4.81 -1.24
CA GLU A 160 5.80 5.10 -0.21
C GLU A 160 5.85 4.10 0.95
N ARG A 161 6.02 2.81 0.64
CA ARG A 161 6.15 1.75 1.63
C ARG A 161 7.40 1.95 2.46
N ASN A 162 8.54 2.25 1.85
CA ASN A 162 9.80 2.53 2.55
C ASN A 162 9.66 3.75 3.46
N LYS A 163 9.01 4.83 3.01
CA LYS A 163 8.70 5.99 3.86
C LYS A 163 7.83 5.59 5.06
N LYS A 164 6.78 4.78 4.86
CA LYS A 164 5.89 4.31 5.94
C LYS A 164 6.59 3.35 6.89
N ILE A 165 7.38 2.40 6.39
CA ILE A 165 8.18 1.46 7.18
C ILE A 165 9.20 2.23 8.00
N HIS A 166 9.93 3.18 7.41
CA HIS A 166 10.92 3.98 8.12
C HIS A 166 10.27 4.78 9.24
N LYS A 167 9.12 5.43 9.00
CA LYS A 167 8.36 6.14 10.06
C LYS A 167 7.90 5.20 11.16
N ARG A 168 7.35 4.02 10.82
CA ARG A 168 6.90 3.02 11.80
C ARG A 168 8.06 2.42 12.59
N PHE A 169 9.17 2.10 11.93
CA PHE A 169 10.38 1.57 12.54
C PHE A 169 10.98 2.58 13.50
N TRP A 170 11.13 3.85 13.11
CA TRP A 170 11.59 4.89 14.03
C TRP A 170 10.62 5.14 15.17
N GLY A 171 9.31 5.17 14.92
CA GLY A 171 8.31 5.27 15.99
C GLY A 171 8.40 4.11 16.99
N TRP A 172 8.57 2.88 16.49
CA TRP A 172 8.73 1.69 17.31
C TRP A 172 10.07 1.67 18.06
N LEU A 173 11.16 2.05 17.41
CA LEU A 173 12.50 2.08 18.01
C LEU A 173 12.57 3.14 19.11
N VAL A 174 12.06 4.35 18.86
CA VAL A 174 11.95 5.41 19.88
C VAL A 174 11.01 4.98 21.01
N GLY A 175 9.89 4.34 20.69
CA GLY A 175 8.94 3.85 21.70
C GLY A 175 9.53 2.76 22.60
N THR A 176 10.17 1.74 22.01
CA THR A 176 10.71 0.60 22.75
C THR A 176 11.99 0.93 23.49
N PHE A 177 12.99 1.55 22.85
CA PHE A 177 14.22 1.94 23.53
C PHE A 177 14.01 3.12 24.48
N GLY A 178 13.12 4.05 24.16
CA GLY A 178 12.78 5.16 25.05
C GLY A 178 12.10 4.67 26.32
N PHE A 179 11.10 3.78 26.21
CA PHE A 179 10.35 3.31 27.36
C PHE A 179 11.12 2.28 28.19
N VAL A 180 11.74 1.27 27.54
CA VAL A 180 12.54 0.25 28.25
C VAL A 180 13.81 0.89 28.83
N GLY A 181 14.46 1.79 28.09
CA GLY A 181 15.61 2.55 28.59
C GLY A 181 15.27 3.45 29.77
N ALA A 182 14.11 4.13 29.74
CA ALA A 182 13.65 4.95 30.86
C ALA A 182 13.35 4.11 32.11
N ILE A 183 12.70 2.95 31.95
CA ILE A 183 12.44 2.03 33.07
C ILE A 183 13.75 1.49 33.66
N ALA A 184 14.69 1.06 32.81
CA ALA A 184 15.99 0.58 33.27
C ALA A 184 16.78 1.67 34.01
N ALA A 185 16.79 2.90 33.51
CA ALA A 185 17.43 4.04 34.17
C ALA A 185 16.80 4.38 35.53
N LEU A 186 15.48 4.31 35.64
CA LEU A 186 14.74 4.51 36.90
C LEU A 186 15.06 3.42 37.93
N CYS A 187 15.20 2.17 37.51
CA CYS A 187 15.51 1.06 38.41
C CYS A 187 16.97 1.05 38.89
N PHE A 188 17.93 1.44 38.05
CA PHE A 188 19.36 1.41 38.39
C PHE A 188 19.88 2.72 39.00
N CYS A 189 19.18 3.85 38.82
CA CYS A 189 19.62 5.14 39.33
C CYS A 189 18.43 5.95 39.90
N PRO A 190 18.00 5.69 41.16
CA PRO A 190 16.86 6.38 41.78
C PRO A 190 17.07 7.89 41.94
N ALA A 191 18.31 8.37 41.88
CA ALA A 191 18.63 9.80 41.88
C ALA A 191 18.15 10.54 40.60
N LEU A 192 17.78 9.83 39.52
CA LEU A 192 17.23 10.41 38.29
C LEU A 192 15.72 10.65 38.33
N ILE A 193 14.98 10.12 39.33
CA ILE A 193 13.53 10.32 39.48
C ILE A 193 13.13 11.82 39.46
N PRO A 194 13.83 12.75 40.16
CA PRO A 194 13.49 14.17 40.13
C PRO A 194 13.74 14.80 38.75
N LEU A 195 14.78 14.37 38.04
CA LEU A 195 15.15 14.86 36.70
C LEU A 195 14.14 14.41 35.65
N VAL A 196 13.70 13.15 35.69
CA VAL A 196 12.65 12.63 34.80
C VAL A 196 11.32 13.35 35.07
N GLY A 197 10.99 13.62 36.34
CA GLY A 197 9.83 14.42 36.71
C GLY A 197 9.87 15.84 36.17
N GLN A 198 11.03 16.50 36.22
CA GLN A 198 11.24 17.82 35.61
C GLN A 198 11.13 17.78 34.09
N PHE A 199 11.63 16.73 33.43
CA PHE A 199 11.56 16.59 31.98
C PHE A 199 10.12 16.35 31.49
N ILE A 200 9.36 15.50 32.19
CA ILE A 200 7.93 15.30 31.91
C ILE A 200 7.15 16.60 32.17
N GLY A 201 7.42 17.28 33.28
CA GLY A 201 6.82 18.59 33.59
C GLY A 201 7.11 19.64 32.51
N TRP A 202 8.33 19.66 31.98
CA TRP A 202 8.73 20.53 30.87
C TRP A 202 7.99 20.18 29.57
N ILE A 203 7.90 18.90 29.20
CA ILE A 203 7.14 18.44 28.01
C ILE A 203 5.66 18.80 28.13
N VAL A 204 5.04 18.57 29.29
CA VAL A 204 3.63 18.88 29.56
C VAL A 204 3.39 20.40 29.52
N SER A 205 4.36 21.22 29.96
CA SER A 205 4.26 22.69 29.88
C SER A 205 4.32 23.22 28.44
N LYS A 206 4.96 22.47 27.53
CA LYS A 206 5.12 22.85 26.11
C LYS A 206 4.03 22.31 25.20
N ILE A 207 3.42 21.17 25.55
CA ILE A 207 2.37 20.53 24.76
C ILE A 207 1.21 20.16 25.70
N PRO A 208 0.27 21.09 25.95
CA PRO A 208 -0.85 20.88 26.87
C PRO A 208 -1.74 19.69 26.50
N SER A 209 -1.79 19.32 25.21
CA SER A 209 -2.58 18.19 24.72
C SER A 209 -2.07 16.82 25.20
N LEU A 210 -0.78 16.69 25.56
CA LEU A 210 -0.23 15.43 26.11
C LEU A 210 -0.76 15.13 27.52
N ALA A 211 -1.16 16.14 28.28
CA ALA A 211 -1.78 15.95 29.60
C ALA A 211 -3.11 15.17 29.52
N SER A 212 -3.83 15.30 28.40
CA SER A 212 -5.07 14.55 28.15
C SER A 212 -4.82 13.09 27.75
N MET A 213 -3.64 12.78 27.20
CA MET A 213 -3.27 11.42 26.75
C MET A 213 -2.76 10.54 27.89
N PHE A 214 -2.12 11.13 28.90
CA PHE A 214 -1.68 10.45 30.12
C PHE A 214 -2.78 10.38 31.19
N GLY A 215 -4.03 10.07 30.79
CA GLY A 215 -5.25 10.00 31.61
C GLY A 215 -5.26 9.01 32.79
N VAL A 216 -4.13 8.81 33.46
CA VAL A 216 -3.95 8.07 34.73
C VAL A 216 -3.20 8.95 35.74
N VAL A 217 -3.39 10.28 35.70
CA VAL A 217 -2.97 11.15 36.80
C VAL A 217 -4.15 11.30 37.74
N SER A 218 -4.05 10.65 38.90
CA SER A 218 -5.00 10.75 40.02
C SER A 218 -5.51 12.18 40.21
N LYS A 219 -6.81 12.35 40.46
CA LYS A 219 -7.48 13.63 40.74
C LYS A 219 -6.66 14.54 41.67
N SER A 220 -5.95 13.95 42.64
CA SER A 220 -5.06 14.65 43.58
C SER A 220 -3.92 15.42 42.91
N ALA A 221 -3.27 14.85 41.90
CA ALA A 221 -2.15 15.47 41.22
C ALA A 221 -2.62 16.52 40.21
N PHE A 222 -3.78 16.31 39.58
CA PHE A 222 -4.43 17.33 38.76
C PHE A 222 -4.88 18.54 39.60
N ASP A 223 -5.53 18.30 40.76
CA ASP A 223 -5.97 19.37 41.65
C ASP A 223 -4.79 20.16 42.25
N ALA A 224 -3.67 19.51 42.55
CA ALA A 224 -2.46 20.19 43.03
C ALA A 224 -1.87 21.11 41.95
N VAL A 225 -1.87 20.66 40.68
CA VAL A 225 -1.40 21.46 39.55
C VAL A 225 -2.37 22.61 39.26
N VAL A 226 -3.68 22.39 39.29
CA VAL A 226 -4.69 23.45 39.11
C VAL A 226 -4.60 24.50 40.22
N LYS A 227 -4.42 24.08 41.48
CA LYS A 227 -4.16 25.01 42.60
C LYS A 227 -2.84 25.76 42.45
N GLY A 228 -1.78 25.10 41.97
CA GLY A 228 -0.50 25.72 41.69
C GLY A 228 -0.58 26.78 40.58
N VAL A 229 -1.26 26.48 39.48
CA VAL A 229 -1.48 27.42 38.37
C VAL A 229 -2.39 28.57 38.78
N GLY A 230 -3.44 28.31 39.59
CA GLY A 230 -4.29 29.34 40.18
C GLY A 230 -3.51 30.31 41.07
N ALA A 231 -2.68 29.78 41.97
CA ALA A 231 -1.81 30.58 42.84
C ALA A 231 -0.77 31.39 42.05
N THR A 232 -0.22 30.82 40.97
CA THR A 232 0.75 31.50 40.12
C THR A 232 0.09 32.61 39.29
N ARG A 233 -1.15 32.39 38.81
CA ARG A 233 -1.95 33.40 38.10
C ARG A 233 -2.35 34.56 39.01
N GLU A 234 -2.70 34.27 40.27
CA GLU A 234 -2.94 35.28 41.32
C GLU A 234 -1.69 36.13 41.61
N VAL A 235 -0.51 35.49 41.69
CA VAL A 235 0.76 36.19 41.91
C VAL A 235 1.17 37.06 40.71
N LEU A 236 0.95 36.57 39.48
CA LEU A 236 1.20 37.35 38.26
C LEU A 236 0.23 38.53 38.10
N LYS A 237 -1.05 38.35 38.46
CA LYS A 237 -2.06 39.42 38.45
C LYS A 237 -1.71 40.56 39.42
N LYS A 238 -1.01 40.25 40.52
CA LYS A 238 -0.56 41.24 41.52
C LYS A 238 0.76 41.93 41.15
N LYS A 239 1.66 41.24 40.44
CA LYS A 239 3.01 41.77 40.15
C LYS A 239 3.15 42.44 38.79
N ASP A 240 2.39 42.03 37.75
CA ASP A 240 2.62 42.56 36.40
C ASP A 240 1.39 42.36 35.47
N PRO A 241 0.40 43.27 35.49
CA PRO A 241 -0.88 43.10 34.79
C PRO A 241 -0.74 43.15 33.25
N GLU A 242 0.34 43.74 32.71
CA GLU A 242 0.62 43.72 31.27
C GLU A 242 1.00 42.32 30.76
N LYS A 243 1.80 41.58 31.52
CA LYS A 243 2.22 40.22 31.12
C LYS A 243 1.06 39.24 31.14
N GLN A 244 0.05 39.47 31.99
CA GLN A 244 -1.18 38.69 31.97
C GLN A 244 -1.99 38.90 30.68
N LYS A 245 -2.09 40.15 30.19
CA LYS A 245 -2.73 40.45 28.90
C LYS A 245 -1.98 39.81 27.74
N ILE A 246 -0.64 39.83 27.76
CA ILE A 246 0.17 39.18 26.71
C ILE A 246 0.03 37.66 26.75
N LEU A 247 -0.12 37.05 27.93
CA LEU A 247 -0.36 35.62 28.06
C LEU A 247 -1.76 35.23 27.56
N ASP A 248 -2.79 35.99 27.93
CA ASP A 248 -4.17 35.76 27.48
C ASP A 248 -4.32 35.97 25.96
N VAL A 249 -3.59 36.96 25.38
CA VAL A 249 -3.53 37.18 23.92
C VAL A 249 -2.77 36.04 23.23
N ASN A 250 -1.64 35.58 23.75
CA ASN A 250 -0.91 34.45 23.16
C ASN A 250 -1.65 33.12 23.28
N LEU A 251 -2.39 32.87 24.36
CA LEU A 251 -3.30 31.73 24.45
C LEU A 251 -4.44 31.83 23.43
N ALA A 252 -5.01 33.03 23.23
CA ALA A 252 -6.05 33.26 22.23
C ALA A 252 -5.54 33.11 20.78
N VAL A 253 -4.25 33.33 20.54
CA VAL A 253 -3.57 33.18 19.24
C VAL A 253 -3.12 31.74 18.98
N GLN A 254 -2.69 31.00 20.02
CA GLN A 254 -2.30 29.57 19.89
C GLN A 254 -3.47 28.59 19.90
N THR A 255 -4.70 29.07 20.12
CA THR A 255 -5.91 28.26 19.96
C THR A 255 -6.28 28.23 18.48
N ASP A 256 -5.87 27.16 17.78
CA ASP A 256 -6.09 26.95 16.35
C ASP A 256 -7.55 27.20 15.93
N HIS A 257 -7.79 27.67 14.69
CA HIS A 257 -9.11 28.14 14.23
C HIS A 257 -10.22 27.08 14.40
N ASN A 258 -9.84 25.80 14.33
CA ASN A 258 -10.73 24.66 14.57
C ASN A 258 -11.10 24.47 16.05
N HIS A 259 -10.19 24.80 16.99
CA HIS A 259 -10.47 24.76 18.42
C HIS A 259 -11.39 25.91 18.85
N LYS A 260 -11.23 27.11 18.27
CA LYS A 260 -12.18 28.21 18.49
C LYS A 260 -13.60 27.84 18.09
N ARG A 261 -13.78 27.24 16.90
CA ARG A 261 -15.08 26.75 16.44
C ARG A 261 -15.67 25.69 17.36
N LEU A 262 -14.85 24.77 17.88
CA LEU A 262 -15.30 23.73 18.79
C LEU A 262 -15.76 24.31 20.14
N ILE A 263 -15.01 25.28 20.67
CA ILE A 263 -15.32 25.96 21.94
C ILE A 263 -16.60 26.81 21.79
N GLU A 264 -16.75 27.54 20.68
CA GLU A 264 -17.95 28.32 20.39
C GLU A 264 -19.19 27.43 20.22
N ALA A 265 -19.07 26.32 19.49
CA ALA A 265 -20.16 25.34 19.34
C ALA A 265 -20.56 24.73 20.69
N THR A 266 -19.59 24.44 21.56
CA THR A 266 -19.86 23.90 22.91
C THR A 266 -20.52 24.93 23.81
N ARG A 267 -20.12 26.21 23.69
CA ARG A 267 -20.71 27.32 24.44
C ARG A 267 -22.16 27.59 24.03
N GLN A 268 -22.44 27.62 22.72
CA GLN A 268 -23.80 27.76 22.20
C GLN A 268 -24.70 26.63 22.67
N LYS A 269 -24.17 25.40 22.71
CA LYS A 269 -24.91 24.24 23.22
C LYS A 269 -25.25 24.38 24.71
N MET A 270 -24.29 24.81 25.55
CA MET A 270 -24.55 25.04 26.97
C MET A 270 -25.52 26.20 27.21
N GLU A 271 -25.41 27.30 26.47
CA GLU A 271 -26.33 28.43 26.58
C GLU A 271 -27.76 28.02 26.18
N ALA A 272 -27.92 27.19 25.14
CA ALA A 272 -29.20 26.60 24.77
C ALA A 272 -29.76 25.66 25.84
N GLU A 273 -28.92 24.83 26.46
CA GLU A 273 -29.33 23.94 27.57
C GLU A 273 -29.77 24.74 28.82
N ILE A 274 -29.07 25.83 29.14
CA ILE A 274 -29.45 26.72 30.25
C ILE A 274 -30.77 27.42 29.96
N GLN A 275 -30.98 27.94 28.74
CA GLN A 275 -32.24 28.56 28.35
C GLN A 275 -33.40 27.55 28.37
N ALA A 276 -33.16 26.32 27.90
CA ALA A 276 -34.16 25.25 27.97
C ALA A 276 -34.49 24.85 29.41
N ALA A 277 -33.49 24.83 30.31
CA ALA A 277 -33.70 24.58 31.72
C ALA A 277 -34.47 25.72 32.42
N ALA A 278 -34.15 26.98 32.11
CA ALA A 278 -34.86 28.15 32.62
C ALA A 278 -36.32 28.19 32.12
N ALA A 279 -36.57 27.88 30.85
CA ALA A 279 -37.92 27.79 30.30
C ALA A 279 -38.75 26.67 30.97
N LYS A 280 -38.12 25.53 31.28
CA LYS A 280 -38.77 24.47 32.06
C LYS A 280 -39.11 24.93 33.47
N GLN A 281 -38.20 25.65 34.15
CA GLN A 281 -38.49 26.16 35.50
C GLN A 281 -39.63 27.17 35.52
N LEU A 282 -39.74 28.04 34.50
CA LEU A 282 -40.88 28.95 34.34
C LEU A 282 -42.20 28.24 34.02
N ALA A 283 -42.17 27.08 33.37
CA ALA A 283 -43.38 26.30 33.09
C ALA A 283 -43.89 25.51 34.32
N TYR A 284 -43.07 25.37 35.37
CA TYR A 284 -43.43 24.72 36.63
C TYR A 284 -43.77 25.71 37.76
N ALA A 285 -43.57 27.02 37.52
CA ALA A 285 -43.96 28.09 38.43
C ALA A 285 -45.35 28.62 38.06
#